data_AF-A0A3M1Z8R5-F1
#
_entry.id   AF-A0A3M1Z8R5-F1
#
_cell.length_a   1.000
_cell.length_b   1.000
_cell.length_c   1.000
_cell.angle_alpha   90.00
_cell.angle_beta   90.00
_cell.angle_gamma   90.00
#
_symmetry.space_group_name_H-M   'P 1'
#
loop_
_entity.id
_entity.type
_entity.pdbx_description
1 polymer ?
#
loop_
_entity_poly.entity_id
_entity_poly.type
_entity_poly.pdbx_seq_one_letter_code
_entity_poly.pdbx_strand_id
1 'polypeptide(L)'
;MGSDQPNRQMIEDITRVGVRAAVLLRGVVLQTVDRDTLEWGLRELAAGRLLERYFGYLVDHPECVDLLNLLHLVYSLEGQLEFQVREYGLDSVKDDLEEINFSLRRVGERFDLAALRQAV
;
A
#
# COMPACT_ATOMS: atom_id res chain seq x y z
N MET A 1 5.97 30.79 -5.36
CA MET A 1 6.33 30.41 -3.97
C MET A 1 5.44 29.25 -3.63
N GLY A 2 6.05 28.06 -3.64
CA GLY A 2 5.41 26.77 -3.89
C GLY A 2 4.59 26.29 -2.70
N SER A 3 3.47 25.65 -3.01
CA SER A 3 2.77 24.78 -2.07
C SER A 3 3.56 23.46 -1.99
N ASP A 4 4.65 23.43 -1.22
CA ASP A 4 5.48 22.24 -0.94
C ASP A 4 4.77 21.26 0.05
N GLN A 5 3.44 21.22 0.02
CA GLN A 5 2.69 20.23 0.79
C GLN A 5 2.41 19.03 -0.11
N PRO A 6 2.76 17.80 0.34
CA PRO A 6 2.43 16.61 -0.39
C PRO A 6 0.94 16.58 -0.69
N ASN A 7 0.62 16.34 -1.96
CA ASN A 7 -0.74 16.42 -2.45
C ASN A 7 -1.63 15.51 -1.59
N ARG A 8 -2.58 16.12 -0.88
CA ARG A 8 -3.52 15.43 0.00
C ARG A 8 -4.18 14.23 -0.69
N GLN A 9 -4.53 14.37 -1.98
CA GLN A 9 -5.11 13.29 -2.77
C GLN A 9 -4.15 12.10 -2.91
N MET A 10 -2.86 12.35 -3.15
CA MET A 10 -1.85 11.31 -3.26
C MET A 10 -1.71 10.54 -1.94
N ILE A 11 -1.65 11.26 -0.82
CA ILE A 11 -1.57 10.65 0.51
C ILE A 11 -2.79 9.75 0.74
N GLU A 12 -4.00 10.25 0.47
CA GLU A 12 -5.24 9.50 0.65
C GLU A 12 -5.34 8.28 -0.28
N ASP A 13 -4.96 8.42 -1.55
CA ASP A 13 -4.99 7.33 -2.55
C ASP A 13 -4.05 6.18 -2.15
N ILE A 14 -2.78 6.51 -1.85
CA ILE A 14 -1.76 5.52 -1.49
C ILE A 14 -2.10 4.86 -0.15
N THR A 15 -2.51 5.65 0.84
CA THR A 15 -2.91 5.11 2.15
C THR A 15 -4.10 4.15 2.02
N ARG A 16 -5.09 4.51 1.19
CA ARG A 16 -6.26 3.66 0.95
C ARG A 16 -5.87 2.33 0.32
N VAL A 17 -4.97 2.34 -0.66
CA VAL A 17 -4.44 1.11 -1.27
C VAL A 17 -3.71 0.25 -0.25
N GLY A 18 -2.84 0.86 0.57
CA GLY A 18 -2.14 0.14 1.64
C GLY A 18 -3.06 -0.50 2.66
N VAL A 19 -4.10 0.22 3.12
CA VAL A 19 -5.09 -0.32 4.06
C VAL A 19 -5.85 -1.50 3.45
N ARG A 20 -6.27 -1.38 2.18
CA ARG A 20 -7.00 -2.47 1.51
C ARG A 20 -6.12 -3.70 1.31
N ALA A 21 -4.85 -3.52 0.92
CA ALA A 21 -3.88 -4.60 0.85
C ALA A 21 -3.73 -5.29 2.22
N ALA A 22 -3.54 -4.52 3.30
CA ALA A 22 -3.43 -5.07 4.66
C ALA A 22 -4.67 -5.89 5.07
N VAL A 23 -5.87 -5.46 4.68
CA VAL A 23 -7.11 -6.20 4.94
C VAL A 23 -7.13 -7.53 4.18
N LEU A 24 -6.76 -7.54 2.90
CA LEU A 24 -6.68 -8.76 2.09
C LEU A 24 -5.67 -9.76 2.68
N LEU A 25 -4.45 -9.31 2.97
CA LEU A 25 -3.39 -10.16 3.53
C LEU A 25 -3.76 -10.69 4.92
N ARG A 26 -4.39 -9.85 5.76
CA ARG A 26 -4.92 -10.31 7.06
C ARG A 26 -6.00 -11.38 6.88
N GLY A 27 -6.86 -11.24 5.87
CA GLY A 27 -7.85 -12.26 5.54
C GLY A 27 -7.22 -13.62 5.22
N VAL A 28 -6.09 -13.62 4.53
CA VAL A 28 -5.32 -14.84 4.24
C VAL A 28 -4.78 -15.47 5.52
N VAL A 29 -4.13 -14.67 6.37
CA VAL A 29 -3.62 -15.12 7.68
C VAL A 29 -4.72 -15.68 8.57
N LEU A 30 -5.93 -15.14 8.47
CA LEU A 30 -7.12 -15.60 9.20
C LEU A 30 -7.90 -16.72 8.48
N GLN A 31 -7.41 -17.19 7.33
CA GLN A 31 -8.04 -18.22 6.51
C GLN A 31 -9.47 -17.86 6.03
N THR A 32 -9.75 -16.57 5.86
CA THR A 32 -11.01 -16.04 5.32
C THR A 32 -10.92 -15.56 3.88
N VAL A 33 -9.69 -15.46 3.34
CA VAL A 33 -9.39 -15.09 1.95
C VAL A 33 -8.50 -16.17 1.37
N ASP A 34 -8.93 -16.76 0.25
CA ASP A 34 -8.12 -17.72 -0.50
C ASP A 34 -7.20 -17.02 -1.52
N ARG A 35 -6.36 -17.82 -2.19
CA ARG A 35 -5.41 -17.33 -3.19
C ARG A 35 -6.10 -16.53 -4.29
N ASP A 36 -7.18 -17.05 -4.86
CA ASP A 36 -7.83 -16.46 -6.02
C ASP A 36 -8.48 -15.11 -5.66
N THR A 37 -9.09 -15.04 -4.48
CA THR A 37 -9.65 -13.81 -3.91
C THR A 37 -8.55 -12.78 -3.62
N LEU A 38 -7.40 -13.22 -3.08
CA LEU A 38 -6.25 -12.36 -2.87
C LEU A 38 -5.72 -11.80 -4.19
N GLU A 39 -5.50 -12.66 -5.19
CA GLU A 39 -4.97 -12.28 -6.50
C GLU A 39 -5.87 -11.27 -7.20
N TRP A 40 -7.18 -11.53 -7.22
CA TRP A 40 -8.16 -10.59 -7.74
C TRP A 40 -8.17 -9.28 -6.95
N GLY A 41 -8.19 -9.37 -5.62
CA GLY A 41 -8.22 -8.22 -4.72
C GLY A 41 -7.02 -7.29 -4.90
N LEU A 42 -5.81 -7.83 -5.05
CA LEU A 42 -4.59 -7.06 -5.29
C LEU A 42 -4.59 -6.39 -6.67
N ARG A 43 -5.05 -7.06 -7.73
CA ARG A 43 -5.19 -6.47 -9.07
C ARG A 43 -6.16 -5.29 -9.09
N GLU A 44 -7.27 -5.38 -8.34
CA GLU A 44 -8.25 -4.29 -8.22
C GLU A 44 -7.71 -3.07 -7.48
N LEU A 45 -6.62 -3.20 -6.70
CA LEU A 45 -5.96 -2.03 -6.08
C LEU A 45 -5.27 -1.16 -7.12
N ALA A 46 -4.89 -1.75 -8.27
CA ALA A 46 -4.20 -1.08 -9.37
C ALA A 46 -3.02 -0.21 -8.88
N ALA A 47 -2.17 -0.77 -8.02
CA ALA A 47 -1.06 -0.05 -7.42
C ALA A 47 -0.08 0.44 -8.49
N GLY A 48 0.08 -0.31 -9.58
CA GLY A 48 0.84 0.13 -10.75
C GLY A 48 0.39 1.48 -11.31
N ARG A 49 -0.93 1.75 -11.36
CA ARG A 49 -1.45 3.04 -11.86
C ARG A 49 -1.13 4.20 -10.93
N LEU A 50 -1.20 3.98 -9.61
CA LEU A 50 -0.81 5.00 -8.65
C LEU A 50 0.69 5.25 -8.68
N LEU A 51 1.49 4.19 -8.88
CA LEU A 51 2.93 4.30 -9.02
C LEU A 51 3.27 5.16 -10.24
N GLU A 52 2.76 4.81 -11.43
CA GLU A 52 2.95 5.62 -12.65
C GLU A 52 2.55 7.09 -12.46
N ARG A 53 1.44 7.34 -11.76
CA ARG A 53 0.90 8.69 -11.54
C ARG A 53 1.73 9.53 -10.57
N TYR A 54 2.23 8.95 -9.49
CA TYR A 54 2.82 9.68 -8.37
C TYR A 54 4.34 9.49 -8.23
N PHE A 55 4.95 8.55 -8.95
CA PHE A 55 6.36 8.20 -8.80
C PHE A 55 7.30 9.41 -8.89
N GLY A 56 7.15 10.26 -9.92
CA GLY A 56 8.00 11.44 -10.09
C GLY A 56 7.99 12.37 -8.88
N TYR A 57 6.81 12.62 -8.30
CA TYR A 57 6.73 13.43 -7.08
C TYR A 57 7.35 12.70 -5.88
N LEU A 58 7.02 11.42 -5.69
CA LEU A 58 7.46 10.64 -4.53
C LEU A 58 8.98 10.49 -4.43
N VAL A 59 9.68 10.39 -5.56
CA VAL A 59 11.15 10.26 -5.57
C VAL A 59 11.88 11.57 -5.29
N ASP A 60 11.26 12.72 -5.62
CA ASP A 60 11.83 14.04 -5.42
C ASP A 60 11.58 14.59 -3.99
N HIS A 61 10.71 13.92 -3.22
CA HIS A 61 10.24 14.36 -1.90
C HIS A 61 10.57 13.32 -0.82
N PRO A 62 11.73 13.40 -0.15
CA PRO A 62 12.17 12.42 0.84
C PRO A 62 11.19 12.22 2.00
N GLU A 63 10.41 13.25 2.36
CA GLU A 63 9.36 13.16 3.36
C GLU A 63 8.21 12.21 2.96
N CYS A 64 8.10 11.85 1.68
CA CYS A 64 7.12 10.90 1.15
C CYS A 64 7.65 9.47 1.06
N VAL A 65 8.85 9.17 1.57
CA VAL A 65 9.47 7.84 1.46
C VAL A 65 8.58 6.70 2.00
N ASP A 66 7.81 6.95 3.05
CA ASP A 66 6.92 5.94 3.64
C ASP A 66 5.71 5.64 2.74
N LEU A 67 5.24 6.63 1.97
CA LEU A 67 4.21 6.44 0.95
C LEU A 67 4.76 5.68 -0.26
N LEU A 68 5.98 6.02 -0.68
CA LEU A 68 6.64 5.30 -1.77
C LEU A 68 6.87 3.83 -1.41
N ASN A 69 7.35 3.56 -0.18
CA ASN A 69 7.56 2.19 0.30
C ASN A 69 6.25 1.39 0.29
N LEU A 70 5.19 1.98 0.86
CA LEU A 70 3.87 1.37 0.90
C LEU A 70 3.35 1.02 -0.51
N LEU A 71 3.51 1.96 -1.46
CA LEU A 71 3.07 1.76 -2.83
C LEU A 71 3.89 0.70 -3.56
N HIS A 72 5.21 0.68 -3.35
CA HIS A 72 6.11 -0.33 -3.90
C HIS A 72 5.80 -1.74 -3.41
N LEU A 73 5.49 -1.90 -2.11
CA LEU A 73 5.13 -3.19 -1.54
C LEU A 73 3.86 -3.75 -2.19
N VAL A 74 2.81 -2.94 -2.30
CA VAL A 74 1.56 -3.37 -2.92
C VAL A 74 1.73 -3.64 -4.41
N TYR A 75 2.50 -2.80 -5.12
CA TYR A 75 2.84 -3.04 -6.52
C TYR A 75 3.61 -4.35 -6.73
N SER A 76 4.57 -4.66 -5.85
CA SER A 76 5.36 -5.89 -5.91
C SER A 76 4.47 -7.12 -5.68
N LEU A 77 3.59 -7.07 -4.68
CA LEU A 77 2.60 -8.11 -4.44
C LEU A 77 1.68 -8.31 -5.65
N GLU A 78 1.16 -7.24 -6.23
CA GLU A 78 0.31 -7.29 -7.43
C GLU A 78 1.01 -8.03 -8.60
N GLY A 79 2.30 -7.79 -8.81
CA GLY A 79 3.07 -8.37 -9.91
C GLY A 79 3.72 -9.73 -9.61
N GLN A 80 3.96 -10.06 -8.34
CA GLN A 80 4.81 -11.19 -7.95
C GLN A 80 4.09 -12.24 -7.08
N LEU A 81 2.82 -12.04 -6.73
CA LEU A 81 2.08 -12.96 -5.86
C LEU A 81 2.15 -14.41 -6.35
N GLU A 82 1.94 -14.66 -7.65
CA GLU A 82 1.96 -16.03 -8.19
C GLU A 82 3.31 -16.71 -7.95
N PHE A 83 4.40 -15.99 -8.21
CA PHE A 83 5.75 -16.49 -7.97
C PHE A 83 5.97 -16.75 -6.47
N GLN A 84 5.67 -15.77 -5.63
CA GLN A 84 5.84 -15.87 -4.18
C GLN A 84 5.07 -17.05 -3.59
N VAL A 85 3.79 -17.22 -3.93
CA VAL A 85 2.95 -18.32 -3.44
C VAL A 85 3.48 -19.67 -3.94
N ARG A 86 4.01 -19.75 -5.16
CA ARG A 86 4.57 -20.98 -5.71
C ARG A 86 5.85 -21.41 -4.98
N GLU A 87 6.75 -20.47 -4.69
CA GLU A 87 8.04 -20.77 -4.08
C GLU A 87 7.97 -20.92 -2.55
N TYR A 88 7.12 -20.13 -1.89
CA TYR A 88 7.13 -19.99 -0.42
C TYR A 88 5.79 -20.32 0.25
N GLY A 89 4.75 -20.64 -0.53
CA GLY A 89 3.40 -20.90 -0.03
C GLY A 89 2.62 -19.62 0.29
N LEU A 90 1.31 -19.78 0.48
CA LEU A 90 0.40 -18.64 0.69
C LEU A 90 0.67 -17.90 2.02
N ASP A 91 1.16 -18.60 3.05
CA ASP A 91 1.47 -18.00 4.34
C ASP A 91 2.66 -17.01 4.30
N SER A 92 3.44 -17.00 3.21
CA SER A 92 4.55 -16.06 3.02
C SER A 92 4.09 -14.60 3.00
N VAL A 93 2.82 -14.33 2.71
CA VAL A 93 2.27 -12.96 2.69
C VAL A 93 2.19 -12.30 4.08
N LYS A 94 2.47 -13.06 5.14
CA LYS A 94 2.51 -12.54 6.50
C LYS A 94 3.59 -11.49 6.68
N ASP A 95 4.77 -11.69 6.09
CA ASP A 95 5.88 -10.75 6.20
C ASP A 95 5.53 -9.44 5.47
N ASP A 96 4.88 -9.52 4.31
CA ASP A 96 4.38 -8.36 3.58
C ASP A 96 3.31 -7.60 4.38
N LEU A 97 2.42 -8.32 5.08
CA LEU A 97 1.42 -7.71 5.97
C LEU A 97 2.09 -6.94 7.12
N GLU A 98 3.14 -7.49 7.71
CA GLU A 98 3.89 -6.81 8.78
C GLU A 98 4.54 -5.52 8.25
N GLU A 99 5.15 -5.56 7.06
CA GLU A 99 5.80 -4.41 6.45
C GLU A 99 4.81 -3.31 5.99
N ILE A 100 3.67 -3.71 5.42
CA ILE A 100 2.59 -2.79 5.07
C ILE A 100 2.05 -2.10 6.32
N ASN A 101 1.80 -2.84 7.40
CA ASN A 101 1.32 -2.24 8.66
C ASN A 101 2.35 -1.28 9.27
N PHE A 102 3.63 -1.63 9.19
CA PHE A 102 4.71 -0.74 9.64
C PHE A 102 4.75 0.55 8.83
N SER A 103 4.64 0.46 7.51
CA SER A 103 4.61 1.64 6.62
C SER A 103 3.37 2.50 6.86
N LEU A 104 2.19 1.89 7.02
CA LEU A 104 0.95 2.60 7.37
C LEU A 104 1.05 3.35 8.70
N ARG A 105 1.70 2.76 9.71
CA ARG A 105 1.95 3.43 11.00
C ARG A 105 2.79 4.69 10.81
N ARG A 106 3.91 4.59 10.08
CA ARG A 106 4.79 5.74 9.79
C ARG A 106 4.09 6.83 8.99
N VAL A 107 3.26 6.46 8.01
CA VAL A 107 2.40 7.40 7.26
C VAL A 107 1.42 8.11 8.21
N GLY A 108 0.78 7.37 9.11
CA GLY A 108 -0.13 7.94 10.11
C GLY A 108 0.53 8.92 11.08
N GLU A 109 1.75 8.60 11.53
CA GLU A 109 2.56 9.46 12.40
C GLU A 109 3.01 10.74 11.69
N ARG A 110 3.28 10.67 10.38
CA ARG A 110 3.80 11.80 9.59
C ARG A 110 2.73 12.74 9.05
N PHE A 111 1.63 12.21 8.54
CA PHE A 111 0.66 12.99 7.74
C PHE A 111 -0.65 13.32 8.47
N ASP A 112 -0.75 13.05 9.78
CA ASP A 112 -1.96 13.21 10.60
C ASP A 112 -3.27 12.93 9.84
N LEU A 113 -3.48 11.65 9.55
CA LEU A 113 -4.65 11.19 8.79
C LEU A 113 -5.99 11.47 9.52
N ALA A 114 -5.96 11.84 10.81
CA ALA A 114 -7.16 12.25 11.54
C ALA A 114 -7.65 13.64 11.10
N ALA A 115 -6.74 14.56 10.76
CA ALA A 115 -7.08 15.86 10.18
C ALA A 115 -7.71 15.71 8.78
N LEU A 116 -7.30 14.69 8.00
CA LEU A 116 -7.85 14.40 6.68
C LEU A 116 -9.31 13.91 6.70
N ARG A 117 -9.74 13.27 7.80
CA ARG A 117 -11.13 12.83 7.98
C ARG A 117 -12.11 13.96 8.32
N GLN A 118 -11.64 15.08 8.87
CA GLN A 118 -12.50 16.18 9.33
C GLN A 118 -12.77 17.25 8.26
N ALA A 119 -12.07 17.20 7.13
CA ALA A 119 -12.20 18.17 6.04
C ALA A 119 -12.98 17.62 4.83
N VAL A 120 -13.92 16.69 5.09
CA VAL A 120 -14.94 16.18 4.16
C VAL A 120 -16.30 16.40 4.79
#